data_AF-A0A026VT19-F1
#
_entry.id   AF-A0A026VT19-F1
#
_cell.length_a   1.000
_cell.length_b   1.000
_cell.length_c   1.000
_cell.angle_alpha   90.00
_cell.angle_beta   90.00
_cell.angle_gamma   90.00
#
_symmetry.space_group_name_H-M   'P 1'
#
loop_
_entity.id
_entity.type
_entity.pdbx_description
1 polymer ?
#
loop_
_entity_poly.entity_id
_entity_poly.type
_entity_poly.pdbx_seq_one_letter_code
_entity_poly.pdbx_strand_id
1 'polypeptide(L)'
;IYQAAIFEKSIEEFLLHFGFTSAILLHSFAANYVGQAITDHYNNIFSNAYNVKWYTASVRVQRLILILLQISAKPYGLNVSGLFITSLENFASLSSVSMSYFTILYSIQK
;
A
#
# COMPACT_ATOMS: atom_id res chain seq x y z
N ILE A 1 -23.37 40.24 8.05
CA ILE A 1 -22.87 40.12 6.65
C ILE A 1 -21.40 39.69 6.63
N TYR A 2 -20.47 40.45 7.22
CA TYR A 2 -19.04 40.06 7.28
C TYR A 2 -18.76 38.71 7.95
N GLN A 3 -19.40 38.39 9.09
CA GLN A 3 -19.25 37.08 9.73
C GLN A 3 -19.74 35.90 8.87
N ALA A 4 -20.81 36.10 8.09
CA ALA A 4 -21.34 35.06 7.21
C ALA A 4 -20.39 34.78 6.05
N ALA A 5 -19.81 35.82 5.45
CA ALA A 5 -18.81 35.69 4.38
C ALA A 5 -17.50 35.03 4.87
N ILE A 6 -17.06 35.33 6.10
CA ILE A 6 -15.89 34.68 6.71
C ILE A 6 -16.17 33.20 6.98
N PHE A 7 -17.37 32.86 7.46
CA PHE A 7 -17.77 31.47 7.71
C PHE A 7 -17.84 30.64 6.43
N GLU A 8 -18.44 31.19 5.37
CA GLU A 8 -18.51 30.54 4.05
C GLU A 8 -17.11 30.26 3.48
N LYS A 9 -16.20 31.23 3.53
CA LYS A 9 -14.81 31.05 3.12
C LYS A 9 -14.08 29.98 3.94
N SER A 10 -14.33 29.91 5.25
CA SER A 10 -13.72 28.90 6.12
C SER A 10 -14.19 27.48 5.79
N ILE A 11 -15.46 27.32 5.38
CA ILE A 11 -16.00 26.04 4.94
C ILE A 11 -15.37 25.63 3.61
N GLU A 12 -15.23 26.55 2.65
CA GLU A 12 -14.57 26.25 1.37
C GLU A 12 -13.11 25.81 1.55
N GLU A 13 -12.34 26.52 2.38
CA GLU A 13 -10.94 26.17 2.67
C GLU A 13 -10.84 24.79 3.35
N PHE A 14 -11.72 24.50 4.30
CA PHE A 14 -11.79 23.19 4.96
C PHE A 14 -12.13 22.07 3.97
N LEU A 15 -13.13 22.28 3.10
CA LEU A 15 -13.53 21.32 2.08
C LEU A 15 -12.41 21.05 1.09
N LEU A 16 -11.66 22.08 0.68
CA LEU A 16 -10.48 21.92 -0.19
C LEU A 16 -9.41 21.05 0.49
N HIS A 17 -9.02 21.37 1.72
CA HIS A 17 -8.01 20.60 2.46
C HIS A 17 -8.45 19.14 2.70
N PHE A 18 -9.72 18.93 3.05
CA PHE A 18 -10.29 17.60 3.19
C PHE A 18 -10.25 16.83 1.87
N GLY A 19 -10.65 17.47 0.77
CA GLY A 19 -10.60 16.92 -0.58
C GLY A 19 -9.20 16.46 -0.98
N PHE A 20 -8.19 17.33 -0.85
CA PHE A 20 -6.80 16.99 -1.15
C PHE A 20 -6.28 15.82 -0.31
N THR A 21 -6.56 15.82 1.00
CA THR A 21 -6.14 14.75 1.90
C THR A 21 -6.78 13.41 1.50
N SER A 22 -8.08 13.42 1.19
CA SER A 22 -8.80 12.22 0.73
C SER A 22 -8.24 11.67 -0.58
N ALA A 23 -7.86 12.54 -1.52
CA ALA A 23 -7.30 12.15 -2.80
C ALA A 23 -5.92 11.47 -2.64
N ILE A 24 -5.06 12.03 -1.78
CA ILE A 24 -3.74 11.46 -1.48
C ILE A 24 -3.88 10.08 -0.80
N LEU A 25 -4.83 9.95 0.13
CA LEU A 25 -5.11 8.67 0.78
C LEU A 25 -5.62 7.62 -0.22
N LEU A 26 -6.55 8.00 -1.10
CA LEU A 26 -7.10 7.11 -2.12
C LEU A 26 -6.02 6.66 -3.11
N HIS A 27 -5.16 7.59 -3.55
CA HIS A 27 -4.04 7.28 -4.44
C HIS A 27 -3.06 6.30 -3.77
N SER A 28 -2.71 6.56 -2.51
CA SER A 28 -1.82 5.70 -1.74
C SER A 28 -2.42 4.32 -1.52
N PHE A 29 -3.72 4.23 -1.24
CA PHE A 29 -4.45 2.97 -1.12
C PHE A 29 -4.44 2.18 -2.44
N ALA A 30 -4.74 2.83 -3.56
CA ALA A 30 -4.73 2.20 -4.88
C ALA A 30 -3.34 1.64 -5.23
N ALA A 31 -2.28 2.40 -4.96
CA ALA A 31 -0.90 1.95 -5.19
C ALA A 31 -0.54 0.72 -4.34
N ASN A 32 -0.91 0.71 -3.05
CA ASN A 32 -0.70 -0.44 -2.18
C ASN A 32 -1.52 -1.66 -2.60
N TYR A 33 -2.77 -1.46 -3.03
CA TYR A 33 -3.65 -2.52 -3.51
C TYR A 33 -3.11 -3.18 -4.78
N VAL A 34 -2.67 -2.39 -5.77
CA VAL A 34 -2.06 -2.90 -7.00
C VAL A 34 -0.77 -3.67 -6.68
N GLY A 35 0.08 -3.13 -5.80
CA GLY A 35 1.30 -3.82 -5.35
C GLY A 35 1.03 -5.17 -4.70
N GLN A 36 -0.01 -5.27 -3.88
CA GLN A 36 -0.41 -6.52 -3.24
C GLN A 36 -1.05 -7.51 -4.21
N ALA A 37 -1.95 -7.06 -5.10
CA ALA A 37 -2.59 -7.90 -6.11
C ALA A 37 -1.57 -8.52 -7.07
N ILE A 38 -0.54 -7.76 -7.45
CA ILE A 38 0.58 -8.26 -8.25
C ILE A 38 1.34 -9.34 -7.49
N THR A 39 1.72 -9.07 -6.23
CA THR A 39 2.45 -10.02 -5.38
C THR A 39 1.67 -11.32 -5.17
N ASP A 40 0.38 -11.25 -4.87
CA ASP A 40 -0.48 -12.42 -4.68
C ASP A 40 -0.63 -13.25 -5.96
N HIS A 41 -0.78 -12.59 -7.11
CA HIS A 41 -0.84 -13.28 -8.39
C HIS A 41 0.47 -14.03 -8.70
N TYR A 42 1.62 -13.39 -8.43
CA TYR A 42 2.93 -14.03 -8.56
C TYR A 42 3.09 -15.21 -7.59
N ASN A 43 2.68 -15.07 -6.34
CA ASN A 43 2.74 -16.15 -5.34
C ASN A 43 1.88 -17.35 -5.74
N ASN A 44 0.70 -17.11 -6.34
CA ASN A 44 -0.17 -18.18 -6.80
C ASN A 44 0.46 -18.92 -8.01
N ILE A 45 0.98 -18.19 -9.00
CA ILE A 45 1.71 -18.78 -10.13
C ILE A 45 2.92 -19.57 -9.64
N PHE A 46 3.66 -19.04 -8.66
CA PHE A 46 4.80 -19.70 -8.05
C PHE A 46 4.40 -21.01 -7.35
N SER A 47 3.35 -21.00 -6.53
CA SER A 47 2.83 -22.18 -5.85
C SER A 47 2.39 -23.27 -6.83
N ASN A 48 1.75 -22.87 -7.93
CA ASN A 48 1.30 -23.80 -8.96
C ASN A 48 2.49 -24.36 -9.77
N ALA A 49 3.50 -23.54 -10.08
CA ALA A 49 4.73 -23.97 -10.74
C ALA A 49 5.59 -24.89 -9.86
N TYR A 50 5.58 -24.69 -8.54
CA TYR A 50 6.28 -25.53 -7.58
C TYR A 50 5.63 -26.91 -7.41
N ASN A 51 4.29 -26.98 -7.44
CA ASN A 51 3.54 -28.24 -7.38
C ASN A 51 3.63 -29.09 -8.65
N VAL A 52 3.93 -28.47 -9.79
CA VAL A 52 4.27 -29.20 -11.02
C VAL A 52 5.63 -29.88 -10.86
N LYS A 53 5.81 -31.06 -11.49
CA LYS A 53 7.10 -31.77 -11.55
C LYS A 53 8.13 -30.99 -12.39
N TRP A 54 8.58 -29.85 -11.90
CA TRP A 54 9.54 -28.95 -12.56
C TRP A 54 10.87 -29.65 -12.87
N TYR A 55 11.23 -30.68 -12.09
CA TYR A 55 12.41 -31.53 -12.35
C TYR A 55 12.31 -32.34 -13.66
N THR A 56 11.11 -32.50 -14.23
CA THR A 56 10.87 -33.18 -15.52
C THR A 56 10.70 -32.19 -16.68
N ALA A 57 10.56 -30.90 -16.39
CA ALA A 57 10.47 -29.85 -17.41
C ALA A 57 11.86 -29.52 -18.00
N SER A 58 11.86 -28.89 -19.18
CA SER A 58 13.10 -28.52 -19.88
C SER A 58 14.04 -27.66 -19.01
N VAL A 59 15.35 -27.78 -19.22
CA VAL A 59 16.41 -27.08 -18.45
C VAL A 59 16.22 -25.56 -18.42
N ARG A 60 15.63 -24.97 -19.48
CA ARG A 60 15.31 -23.54 -19.55
C ARG A 60 14.24 -23.15 -18.53
N VAL A 61 13.20 -23.98 -18.39
CA VAL A 61 12.09 -23.75 -17.45
C VAL A 61 12.56 -23.95 -16.01
N GLN A 62 13.41 -24.95 -15.74
CA GLN A 62 14.02 -25.13 -14.42
C GLN A 62 14.83 -23.92 -13.96
N ARG A 63 15.67 -23.36 -14.85
CA ARG A 63 16.44 -22.15 -14.54
C ARG A 63 15.54 -20.95 -14.27
N LEU A 64 14.46 -20.77 -15.03
CA LEU A 64 13.46 -19.73 -14.79
C LEU A 64 12.78 -19.87 -13.42
N ILE A 65 12.37 -21.09 -13.06
CA ILE A 65 11.74 -21.37 -11.75
C ILE A 65 12.73 -21.12 -10.62
N LEU A 66 13.99 -21.54 -10.74
CA LEU A 66 15.02 -21.27 -9.73
C LEU A 66 15.30 -19.78 -9.57
N ILE A 67 15.37 -19.01 -10.67
CA ILE A 67 15.53 -17.55 -10.63
C ILE A 67 14.31 -16.91 -9.95
N LEU A 68 13.10 -17.37 -10.28
CA LEU A 68 11.85 -16.92 -9.63
C LEU A 68 11.86 -17.23 -8.13
N LEU A 69 12.30 -18.41 -7.72
CA LEU A 69 12.39 -18.85 -6.32
C LEU A 69 13.44 -18.05 -5.54
N GLN A 70 14.54 -17.70 -6.19
CA GLN A 70 15.61 -16.89 -5.61
C GLN A 70 15.23 -15.40 -5.54
N ILE A 71 14.43 -14.93 -6.50
CA ILE A 71 13.80 -13.61 -6.48
C ILE A 71 12.73 -13.56 -5.40
N SER A 72 11.80 -14.51 -5.29
CA SER A 72 10.72 -14.49 -4.30
C SER A 72 11.19 -14.76 -2.87
N ALA A 73 12.26 -15.55 -2.69
CA ALA A 73 12.89 -15.76 -1.39
C ALA A 73 13.67 -14.52 -0.91
N LYS A 74 14.07 -13.63 -1.82
CA LYS A 74 14.41 -12.27 -1.41
C LYS A 74 13.10 -11.56 -1.11
N PRO A 75 12.99 -10.83 0.02
CA PRO A 75 11.82 -10.01 0.28
C PRO A 75 11.80 -8.89 -0.77
N TYR A 76 11.24 -9.16 -1.94
CA TYR A 76 10.73 -8.15 -2.86
C TYR A 76 9.43 -7.64 -2.23
N GLY A 77 9.58 -6.95 -1.11
CA GLY A 77 8.78 -5.76 -1.00
C GLY A 77 9.19 -4.91 -2.18
N LEU A 78 8.24 -4.58 -3.05
CA LEU A 78 8.39 -3.48 -3.98
C LEU A 78 8.69 -2.26 -3.13
N ASN A 79 9.97 -2.07 -2.87
CA ASN A 79 10.53 -1.02 -2.05
C ASN A 79 10.39 0.23 -2.90
N VAL A 80 9.22 0.87 -2.84
CA VAL A 80 9.07 2.22 -3.34
C VAL A 80 10.03 3.06 -2.49
N SER A 81 11.19 3.37 -3.08
CA SER A 81 12.26 4.13 -2.46
C SER A 81 12.90 3.51 -1.19
N GLY A 82 13.02 2.18 -1.09
CA GLY A 82 13.84 1.53 -0.03
C GLY A 82 13.35 1.69 1.41
N LEU A 83 12.19 2.30 1.63
CA LEU A 83 11.68 2.65 2.96
C LEU A 83 10.39 1.89 3.32
N PHE A 84 9.57 1.53 2.33
CA PHE A 84 8.29 0.86 2.58
C PHE A 84 8.03 -0.25 1.58
N ILE A 85 7.73 -1.42 2.12
CA ILE A 85 7.06 -2.50 1.41
C ILE A 85 5.64 -1.99 1.11
N THR A 86 5.28 -1.85 -0.18
CA THR A 86 3.90 -1.54 -0.58
C THR A 86 3.00 -2.71 -0.22
N SER A 87 2.44 -2.69 0.99
CA SER A 87 1.50 -3.69 1.48
C SER A 87 0.34 -2.95 2.14
N LEU A 88 -0.87 -3.45 1.89
CA LEU A 88 -2.08 -2.95 2.54
C LEU A 88 -1.98 -3.06 4.08
N GLU A 89 -1.26 -4.05 4.57
CA GLU A 89 -0.99 -4.23 6.01
C GLU A 89 -0.17 -3.07 6.58
N ASN A 90 0.87 -2.63 5.87
CA ASN A 90 1.65 -1.45 6.25
C ASN A 90 0.81 -0.18 6.23
N PHE A 91 -0.04 -0.02 5.21
CA PHE A 91 -0.95 1.12 5.12
C PHE A 91 -1.96 1.15 6.28
N ALA A 92 -2.54 -0.01 6.62
CA ALA A 92 -3.49 -0.13 7.73
C ALA A 92 -2.83 0.19 9.08
N SER A 93 -1.62 -0.32 9.32
CA SER A 93 -0.85 0.00 10.52
C SER A 93 -0.54 1.49 10.63
N LEU A 94 -0.08 2.11 9.53
CA LEU A 94 0.20 3.54 9.49
C LEU A 94 -1.06 4.38 9.78
N SER A 95 -2.20 4.00 9.19
CA SER A 95 -3.48 4.65 9.42
C SER A 95 -3.94 4.54 10.88
N SER A 96 -3.80 3.36 11.49
CA SER A 96 -4.09 3.15 12.90
C SER A 96 -3.21 4.03 13.80
N VAL A 97 -1.93 4.13 13.50
CA VAL A 97 -1.00 5.00 14.24
C VAL A 97 -1.41 6.47 14.10
N SER A 98 -1.76 6.93 12.89
CA SER A 98 -2.26 8.30 12.67
C SER A 98 -3.53 8.60 13.49
N MET A 99 -4.49 7.68 13.53
CA MET A 99 -5.70 7.83 14.35
C MET A 99 -5.38 7.88 15.86
N SER A 100 -4.45 7.05 16.32
CA SER A 100 -3.98 7.08 17.71
C SER A 100 -3.33 8.42 18.07
N TYR A 101 -2.43 8.94 17.22
CA TYR A 101 -1.84 10.26 17.43
C TYR A 101 -2.89 11.37 17.43
N PHE A 102 -3.85 11.33 16.51
CA PHE A 102 -4.95 12.30 16.48
C PHE A 102 -5.77 12.27 17.79
N THR A 103 -6.07 11.07 18.28
CA THR A 103 -6.82 10.88 19.54
C THR A 103 -6.05 11.43 20.75
N ILE A 104 -4.73 11.21 20.80
CA ILE A 104 -3.86 11.74 21.86
C ILE A 104 -3.82 13.26 21.81
N LEU A 105 -3.59 13.85 20.64
CA LEU A 105 -3.59 15.31 20.46
C LEU A 105 -4.92 15.94 20.88
N TYR A 106 -6.04 15.33 20.46
CA TYR A 106 -7.37 15.77 20.87
C TYR A 106 -7.59 15.69 22.38
N SER A 107 -7.08 14.63 23.02
CA SER A 107 -7.18 14.47 24.48
C SER A 107 -6.32 15.46 25.25
N ILE A 108 -5.19 15.91 24.71
CA ILE A 108 -4.32 16.93 25.32
C ILE A 108 -4.91 18.34 25.17
N GLN A 109 -5.67 18.57 24.10
CA GLN A 109 -6.27 19.86 23.80
C GLN A 109 -7.56 20.14 24.59
N LYS A 110 -8.08 19.11 25.30
CA LYS A 110 -9.22 19.21 26.23
C LYS A 110 -8.73 19.39 27.66
#